data_AF-A0A382XF38-F1
#
_entry.id   AF-A0A382XF38-F1
#
_cell.length_a   1.000
_cell.length_b   1.000
_cell.length_c   1.000
_cell.angle_alpha   90.00
_cell.angle_beta   90.00
_cell.angle_gamma   90.00
#
_symmetry.space_group_name_H-M   'P 1'
#
loop_
_entity.id
_entity.type
_entity.pdbx_description
1 polymer ?
#
loop_
_entity_poly.entity_id
_entity_poly.type
_entity_poly.pdbx_seq_one_letter_code
_entity_poly.pdbx_strand_id
1 'polypeptide(L)'
;KVYTTTNYSAEEIHNIGLSEVQRITNRMQEIFGQLGYGNNLNVGQMMNELNADPKFLYADTPDRKQVVVKDYADIVEETWGAAESSFHKMPESKVEVRAVPEYSEQNQAGGYYMSPALDGSRPGVFYANLYDIKQTPTYSMRALAFHEAIPGHHLQNALNLENDNLSLYRRFGYYTSAFGEGWALYSERLSLEIGLADDLFDELGVLQSELFRAVRLVVDTGMHFKRWTREEAMDYMKGKTGMSDTEVTVEIERYIVWPGQACSYKVGML
;
A
#
# COMPACT_ATOMS: atom_id res chain seq x y z
N LYS A 1 17.02 -9.51 7.74
CA LYS A 1 17.19 -10.89 7.21
C LYS A 1 15.91 -11.71 7.17
N VAL A 2 15.18 -11.96 8.29
CA VAL A 2 13.92 -12.75 8.23
C VAL A 2 12.85 -12.09 7.35
N TYR A 3 12.59 -10.80 7.55
CA TYR A 3 11.56 -10.08 6.78
C TYR A 3 12.06 -9.60 5.42
N THR A 4 13.28 -9.06 5.37
CA THR A 4 13.85 -8.45 4.16
C THR A 4 14.49 -9.47 3.20
N THR A 5 14.84 -10.66 3.66
CA THR A 5 15.61 -11.68 2.93
C THR A 5 17.02 -11.27 2.45
N THR A 6 17.45 -10.05 2.76
CA THR A 6 18.78 -9.50 2.43
C THR A 6 19.79 -9.62 3.59
N ASN A 7 21.06 -9.36 3.27
CA ASN A 7 22.15 -9.18 4.24
C ASN A 7 22.46 -7.70 4.53
N TYR A 8 21.59 -6.76 4.12
CA TYR A 8 21.78 -5.35 4.42
C TYR A 8 21.80 -5.12 5.94
N SER A 9 22.72 -4.29 6.37
CA SER A 9 22.75 -3.71 7.70
C SER A 9 21.58 -2.74 7.90
N ALA A 10 21.21 -2.48 9.16
CA ALA A 10 20.19 -1.48 9.49
C ALA A 10 20.60 -0.07 9.02
N GLU A 11 21.90 0.23 8.99
CA GLU A 11 22.40 1.50 8.46
C GLU A 11 22.21 1.63 6.94
N GLU A 12 22.50 0.57 6.20
CA GLU A 12 22.24 0.54 4.75
C GLU A 12 20.74 0.71 4.47
N ILE A 13 19.86 0.00 5.18
CA ILE A 13 18.40 0.12 5.03
C ILE A 13 17.94 1.55 5.36
N HIS A 14 18.45 2.16 6.42
CA HIS A 14 18.12 3.54 6.79
C HIS A 14 18.49 4.52 5.68
N ASN A 15 19.70 4.40 5.12
CA ASN A 15 20.20 5.27 4.05
C ASN A 15 19.43 5.06 2.74
N ILE A 16 19.06 3.81 2.41
CA ILE A 16 18.17 3.51 1.29
C ILE A 16 16.82 4.21 1.50
N GLY A 17 16.26 4.14 2.72
CA GLY A 17 15.02 4.82 3.07
C GLY A 17 15.09 6.34 2.85
N LEU A 18 16.15 6.99 3.32
CA LEU A 18 16.36 8.43 3.11
C LEU A 18 16.48 8.79 1.62
N SER A 19 17.20 7.99 0.85
CA SER A 19 17.36 8.17 -0.60
C SER A 19 16.03 8.03 -1.34
N GLU A 20 15.25 7.00 -1.02
CA GLU A 20 13.95 6.76 -1.65
C GLU A 20 12.92 7.81 -1.26
N VAL A 21 12.88 8.24 0.01
CA VAL A 21 12.05 9.38 0.44
C VAL A 21 12.37 10.61 -0.42
N GLN A 22 13.64 10.95 -0.59
CA GLN A 22 14.03 12.11 -1.40
C GLN A 22 13.59 11.95 -2.87
N ARG A 23 13.86 10.80 -3.49
CA ARG A 23 13.50 10.53 -4.89
C ARG A 23 12.00 10.69 -5.12
N ILE A 24 11.19 10.07 -4.24
CA ILE A 24 9.73 10.08 -4.36
C ILE A 24 9.19 11.50 -4.11
N THR A 25 9.67 12.19 -3.06
CA THR A 25 9.23 13.57 -2.79
C THR A 25 9.57 14.54 -3.92
N ASN A 26 10.68 14.34 -4.63
CA ASN A 26 11.01 15.17 -5.79
C ASN A 26 9.98 15.01 -6.91
N ARG A 27 9.60 13.76 -7.22
CA ARG A 27 8.59 13.49 -8.25
C ARG A 27 7.22 14.05 -7.85
N MET A 28 6.82 13.87 -6.59
CA MET A 28 5.57 14.43 -6.08
C MET A 28 5.56 15.97 -6.19
N GLN A 29 6.67 16.63 -5.85
CA GLN A 29 6.80 18.09 -6.00
C GLN A 29 6.63 18.55 -7.45
N GLU A 30 7.20 17.83 -8.42
CA GLU A 30 7.00 18.12 -9.84
C GLU A 30 5.52 18.04 -10.23
N ILE A 31 4.83 16.99 -9.80
CA ILE A 31 3.41 16.78 -10.09
C ILE A 31 2.55 17.89 -9.46
N PHE A 32 2.78 18.23 -8.19
CA PHE A 32 2.08 19.35 -7.56
C PHE A 32 2.30 20.68 -8.30
N GLY A 33 3.50 20.90 -8.84
CA GLY A 33 3.79 22.03 -9.72
C GLY A 33 2.97 22.02 -11.01
N GLN A 34 2.81 20.84 -11.65
CA GLN A 34 1.99 20.66 -12.85
C GLN A 34 0.50 20.86 -12.57
N LEU A 35 0.03 20.47 -11.38
CA LEU A 35 -1.35 20.63 -10.93
C LEU A 35 -1.67 22.03 -10.40
N GLY A 36 -0.68 22.92 -10.29
CA GLY A 36 -0.88 24.31 -9.89
C GLY A 36 -0.94 24.58 -8.39
N TYR A 37 -0.54 23.63 -7.54
CA TYR A 37 -0.49 23.80 -6.08
C TYR A 37 0.68 24.71 -5.62
N GLY A 38 1.60 25.06 -6.53
CA GLY A 38 2.77 25.88 -6.24
C GLY A 38 3.89 25.09 -5.53
N ASN A 39 4.97 25.80 -5.13
CA ASN A 39 6.20 25.18 -4.59
C ASN A 39 6.60 25.69 -3.19
N ASN A 40 5.66 26.29 -2.45
CA ASN A 40 5.97 26.93 -1.16
C ASN A 40 5.82 25.99 0.04
N LEU A 41 5.17 24.84 -0.16
CA LEU A 41 4.93 23.82 0.85
C LEU A 41 5.80 22.61 0.57
N ASN A 42 6.19 21.89 1.63
CA ASN A 42 6.81 20.58 1.46
C ASN A 42 5.74 19.54 1.09
N VAL A 43 6.17 18.38 0.56
CA VAL A 43 5.26 17.31 0.12
C VAL A 43 4.28 16.86 1.21
N GLY A 44 4.71 16.69 2.46
CA GLY A 44 3.80 16.31 3.54
C GLY A 44 2.69 17.34 3.78
N GLN A 45 3.00 18.63 3.66
CA GLN A 45 2.01 19.71 3.74
C GLN A 45 1.06 19.72 2.53
N MET A 46 1.57 19.51 1.31
CA MET A 46 0.73 19.43 0.12
C MET A 46 -0.20 18.21 0.16
N MET A 47 0.28 17.06 0.68
CA MET A 47 -0.56 15.87 0.89
C MET A 47 -1.63 16.11 1.95
N ASN A 48 -1.34 16.87 3.03
CA ASN A 48 -2.37 17.27 3.99
C ASN A 48 -3.49 18.10 3.34
N GLU A 49 -3.13 19.04 2.46
CA GLU A 49 -4.12 19.85 1.73
C GLU A 49 -4.95 18.97 0.78
N LEU A 50 -4.31 18.05 0.05
CA LEU A 50 -4.98 17.11 -0.84
C LEU A 50 -5.93 16.16 -0.08
N ASN A 51 -5.52 15.68 1.09
CA ASN A 51 -6.35 14.86 1.99
C ASN A 51 -7.57 15.61 2.54
N ALA A 52 -7.51 16.94 2.62
CA ALA A 52 -8.61 17.77 3.12
C ALA A 52 -9.52 18.31 2.01
N ASP A 53 -9.12 18.18 0.73
CA ASP A 53 -9.87 18.70 -0.40
C ASP A 53 -11.18 17.91 -0.61
N PRO A 54 -12.36 18.55 -0.48
CA PRO A 54 -13.65 17.89 -0.65
C PRO A 54 -13.83 17.21 -2.02
N LYS A 55 -13.04 17.58 -3.04
CA LYS A 55 -13.05 16.94 -4.36
C LYS A 55 -12.68 15.45 -4.29
N PHE A 56 -11.82 15.06 -3.35
CA PHE A 56 -11.33 13.68 -3.23
C PHE A 56 -12.00 12.90 -2.10
N LEU A 57 -12.97 13.50 -1.40
CA LEU A 57 -13.59 12.88 -0.24
C LEU A 57 -14.98 12.35 -0.58
N TYR A 58 -15.26 11.13 -0.11
CA TYR A 58 -16.61 10.61 -0.12
C TYR A 58 -17.51 11.36 0.85
N ALA A 59 -18.78 11.48 0.48
CA ALA A 59 -19.80 11.98 1.40
C ALA A 59 -19.99 11.00 2.56
N ASP A 60 -20.14 11.54 3.77
CA ASP A 60 -20.39 10.73 4.98
C ASP A 60 -21.88 10.40 5.11
N THR A 61 -22.37 9.53 4.22
CA THR A 61 -23.76 9.08 4.17
C THR A 61 -23.91 7.65 4.74
N PRO A 62 -25.12 7.21 5.13
CA PRO A 62 -25.33 5.85 5.65
C PRO A 62 -24.92 4.74 4.68
N ASP A 63 -24.95 5.00 3.38
CA ASP A 63 -24.57 4.07 2.31
C ASP A 63 -23.10 4.22 1.84
N ARG A 64 -22.29 5.06 2.51
CA ARG A 64 -20.90 5.33 2.12
C ARG A 64 -20.05 4.07 1.95
N LYS A 65 -20.24 3.06 2.83
CA LYS A 65 -19.47 1.81 2.74
C LYS A 65 -19.81 1.04 1.47
N GLN A 66 -21.08 0.99 1.08
CA GLN A 66 -21.53 0.34 -0.14
C GLN A 66 -21.00 1.05 -1.38
N VAL A 67 -21.01 2.40 -1.38
CA VAL A 67 -20.47 3.21 -2.48
C VAL A 67 -18.98 2.94 -2.66
N VAL A 68 -18.18 3.05 -1.60
CA VAL A 68 -16.72 2.86 -1.71
C VAL A 68 -16.35 1.41 -2.06
N VAL A 69 -17.05 0.41 -1.52
CA VAL A 69 -16.84 -1.00 -1.92
C VAL A 69 -17.14 -1.20 -3.40
N LYS A 70 -18.20 -0.56 -3.93
CA LYS A 70 -18.53 -0.62 -5.34
C LYS A 70 -17.43 0.02 -6.19
N ASP A 71 -16.97 1.20 -5.83
CA ASP A 71 -15.92 1.90 -6.59
C ASP A 71 -14.61 1.11 -6.62
N TYR A 72 -14.22 0.50 -5.49
CA TYR A 72 -13.09 -0.43 -5.49
C TYR A 72 -13.33 -1.66 -6.37
N ALA A 73 -14.54 -2.22 -6.37
CA ALA A 73 -14.87 -3.37 -7.22
C ALA A 73 -14.79 -3.00 -8.71
N ASP A 74 -15.28 -1.82 -9.09
CA ASP A 74 -15.16 -1.29 -10.45
C ASP A 74 -13.69 -1.13 -10.86
N ILE A 75 -12.83 -0.59 -9.97
CA ILE A 75 -11.37 -0.48 -10.22
C ILE A 75 -10.77 -1.88 -10.42
N VAL A 76 -11.13 -2.87 -9.58
CA VAL A 76 -10.60 -4.23 -9.70
C VAL A 76 -11.03 -4.91 -10.99
N GLU A 77 -12.26 -4.68 -11.48
CA GLU A 77 -12.72 -5.21 -12.77
C GLU A 77 -11.98 -4.56 -13.95
N GLU A 78 -11.78 -3.24 -13.91
CA GLU A 78 -10.99 -2.50 -14.90
C GLU A 78 -9.55 -3.02 -14.96
N THR A 79 -8.90 -3.18 -13.80
CA THR A 79 -7.50 -3.63 -13.74
C THR A 79 -7.33 -5.07 -14.16
N TRP A 80 -8.30 -5.94 -13.85
CA TRP A 80 -8.32 -7.31 -14.34
C TRP A 80 -8.27 -7.34 -15.86
N GLY A 81 -9.15 -6.59 -16.53
CA GLY A 81 -9.22 -6.55 -17.99
C GLY A 81 -7.95 -6.04 -18.65
N ALA A 82 -7.30 -5.01 -18.09
CA ALA A 82 -6.04 -4.50 -18.63
C ALA A 82 -4.85 -5.45 -18.39
N ALA A 83 -4.79 -6.05 -17.20
CA ALA A 83 -3.70 -6.91 -16.77
C ALA A 83 -3.58 -8.20 -17.62
N GLU A 84 -4.68 -8.70 -18.19
CA GLU A 84 -4.68 -9.87 -19.08
C GLU A 84 -3.68 -9.74 -20.25
N SER A 85 -3.42 -8.52 -20.72
CA SER A 85 -2.45 -8.25 -21.79
C SER A 85 -1.00 -8.18 -21.31
N SER A 86 -0.78 -7.94 -20.01
CA SER A 86 0.54 -7.72 -19.41
C SER A 86 1.10 -8.96 -18.72
N PHE A 87 0.25 -9.91 -18.33
CA PHE A 87 0.67 -11.14 -17.64
C PHE A 87 0.46 -12.38 -18.51
N HIS A 88 1.46 -13.27 -18.51
CA HIS A 88 1.39 -14.52 -19.26
C HIS A 88 0.26 -15.46 -18.80
N LYS A 89 -0.10 -15.38 -17.50
CA LYS A 89 -1.16 -16.18 -16.91
C LYS A 89 -1.90 -15.35 -15.86
N MET A 90 -3.23 -15.37 -15.93
CA MET A 90 -4.13 -14.88 -14.89
C MET A 90 -4.62 -16.05 -14.02
N PRO A 91 -4.94 -15.81 -12.73
CA PRO A 91 -5.50 -16.83 -11.85
C PRO A 91 -6.93 -17.19 -12.24
N GLU A 92 -7.33 -18.43 -11.94
CA GLU A 92 -8.71 -18.89 -12.08
C GLU A 92 -9.59 -18.42 -10.91
N SER A 93 -8.99 -18.30 -9.72
CA SER A 93 -9.64 -17.79 -8.52
C SER A 93 -10.07 -16.34 -8.73
N LYS A 94 -11.32 -16.02 -8.36
CA LYS A 94 -11.83 -14.65 -8.37
C LYS A 94 -11.39 -13.87 -7.13
N VAL A 95 -11.49 -12.55 -7.20
CA VAL A 95 -11.39 -11.63 -6.06
C VAL A 95 -12.69 -10.84 -5.88
N GLU A 96 -13.09 -10.65 -4.63
CA GLU A 96 -14.18 -9.77 -4.25
C GLU A 96 -13.68 -8.63 -3.36
N VAL A 97 -14.35 -7.49 -3.42
CA VAL A 97 -14.12 -6.38 -2.48
C VAL A 97 -15.17 -6.42 -1.38
N ARG A 98 -14.74 -6.26 -0.13
CA ARG A 98 -15.63 -6.19 1.04
C ARG A 98 -15.16 -5.10 2.00
N ALA A 99 -16.09 -4.52 2.75
CA ALA A 99 -15.71 -3.69 3.89
C ALA A 99 -15.15 -4.59 5.02
N VAL A 100 -14.17 -4.08 5.76
CA VAL A 100 -13.73 -4.71 7.02
C VAL A 100 -14.93 -4.83 7.96
N PRO A 101 -15.10 -5.97 8.66
CA PRO A 101 -16.20 -6.13 9.62
C PRO A 101 -16.14 -5.11 10.77
N GLU A 102 -17.30 -4.56 11.14
CA GLU A 102 -17.44 -3.48 12.15
C GLU A 102 -16.81 -3.81 13.50
N TYR A 103 -16.82 -5.08 13.91
CA TYR A 103 -16.22 -5.51 15.18
C TYR A 103 -14.69 -5.37 15.21
N SER A 104 -14.05 -5.17 14.06
CA SER A 104 -12.59 -5.14 13.92
C SER A 104 -12.03 -3.88 13.26
N GLU A 105 -12.86 -3.08 12.58
CA GLU A 105 -12.40 -1.99 11.70
C GLU A 105 -11.55 -0.91 12.39
N GLN A 106 -11.74 -0.66 13.69
CA GLN A 106 -10.94 0.30 14.46
C GLN A 106 -9.46 -0.10 14.64
N ASN A 107 -9.14 -1.39 14.53
CA ASN A 107 -7.80 -1.93 14.81
C ASN A 107 -7.13 -2.53 13.56
N GLN A 108 -7.72 -2.34 12.38
CA GLN A 108 -7.18 -2.85 11.11
C GLN A 108 -6.48 -1.73 10.33
N ALA A 109 -5.56 -2.13 9.44
CA ALA A 109 -4.95 -1.22 8.47
C ALA A 109 -5.99 -0.68 7.46
N GLY A 110 -5.59 0.25 6.59
CA GLY A 110 -6.47 0.84 5.56
C GLY A 110 -7.07 -0.17 4.58
N GLY A 111 -6.40 -1.30 4.37
CA GLY A 111 -6.91 -2.47 3.65
C GLY A 111 -6.05 -3.69 3.90
N TYR A 112 -6.57 -4.87 3.52
CA TYR A 112 -5.79 -6.11 3.49
C TYR A 112 -6.41 -7.15 2.56
N TYR A 113 -5.57 -8.02 2.03
CA TYR A 113 -5.99 -9.14 1.20
C TYR A 113 -6.05 -10.47 1.98
N MET A 114 -7.08 -11.26 1.67
CA MET A 114 -7.24 -12.64 2.11
C MET A 114 -7.24 -13.58 0.91
N SER A 115 -6.33 -14.56 0.91
CA SER A 115 -6.20 -15.56 -0.17
C SER A 115 -7.46 -16.43 -0.35
N PRO A 116 -7.71 -16.91 -1.60
CA PRO A 116 -8.78 -17.86 -1.89
C PRO A 116 -8.59 -19.17 -1.12
N ALA A 117 -9.68 -19.91 -0.94
CA ALA A 117 -9.61 -21.26 -0.39
C ALA A 117 -9.02 -22.24 -1.42
N LEU A 118 -8.20 -23.18 -0.97
CA LEU A 118 -7.56 -24.18 -1.84
C LEU A 118 -8.55 -25.02 -2.64
N ASP A 119 -9.70 -25.32 -2.04
CA ASP A 119 -10.76 -26.14 -2.61
C ASP A 119 -11.72 -25.33 -3.51
N GLY A 120 -11.44 -24.04 -3.73
CA GLY A 120 -12.28 -23.15 -4.52
C GLY A 120 -13.58 -22.72 -3.83
N SER A 121 -13.82 -23.11 -2.57
CA SER A 121 -15.07 -22.80 -1.85
C SER A 121 -15.25 -21.31 -1.52
N ARG A 122 -14.16 -20.53 -1.55
CA ARG A 122 -14.15 -19.09 -1.25
C ARG A 122 -13.19 -18.35 -2.18
N PRO A 123 -13.61 -17.21 -2.77
CA PRO A 123 -12.71 -16.37 -3.55
C PRO A 123 -11.64 -15.70 -2.67
N GLY A 124 -10.67 -15.07 -3.33
CA GLY A 124 -9.84 -14.06 -2.67
C GLY A 124 -10.70 -12.87 -2.26
N VAL A 125 -10.31 -12.17 -1.19
CA VAL A 125 -11.07 -11.00 -0.71
C VAL A 125 -10.11 -9.86 -0.44
N PHE A 126 -10.31 -8.74 -1.12
CA PHE A 126 -9.75 -7.45 -0.75
C PHE A 126 -10.71 -6.80 0.27
N TYR A 127 -10.25 -6.67 1.50
CA TYR A 127 -10.95 -5.93 2.55
C TYR A 127 -10.50 -4.47 2.58
N ALA A 128 -11.44 -3.54 2.36
CA ALA A 128 -11.22 -2.11 2.52
C ALA A 128 -11.69 -1.64 3.90
N ASN A 129 -10.85 -0.92 4.64
CA ASN A 129 -11.22 -0.39 5.95
C ASN A 129 -11.91 0.97 5.79
N LEU A 130 -13.20 1.00 6.10
CA LEU A 130 -14.07 2.16 5.88
C LEU A 130 -14.62 2.71 7.21
N TYR A 131 -13.87 2.52 8.31
CA TYR A 131 -14.20 3.08 9.62
C TYR A 131 -14.23 4.61 9.58
N ASP A 132 -13.13 5.20 9.10
CA ASP A 132 -13.03 6.63 8.81
C ASP A 132 -12.95 6.83 7.28
N ILE A 133 -14.08 7.21 6.68
CA ILE A 133 -14.19 7.34 5.23
C ILE A 133 -13.25 8.40 4.66
N LYS A 134 -12.83 9.38 5.47
CA LYS A 134 -11.91 10.44 5.03
C LYS A 134 -10.48 9.94 4.83
N GLN A 135 -10.15 8.78 5.39
CA GLN A 135 -8.87 8.09 5.17
C GLN A 135 -8.87 7.30 3.85
N THR A 136 -9.95 7.32 3.07
CA THR A 136 -10.04 6.74 1.72
C THR A 136 -10.28 7.85 0.68
N PRO A 137 -9.31 8.74 0.43
CA PRO A 137 -9.47 9.72 -0.64
C PRO A 137 -9.44 9.04 -2.01
N THR A 138 -10.25 9.51 -2.95
CA THR A 138 -10.44 8.85 -4.26
C THR A 138 -9.14 8.71 -5.06
N TYR A 139 -8.22 9.67 -4.95
CA TYR A 139 -6.94 9.63 -5.65
C TYR A 139 -6.00 8.49 -5.20
N SER A 140 -6.18 7.93 -4.00
CA SER A 140 -5.33 6.85 -3.47
C SER A 140 -5.93 5.45 -3.69
N MET A 141 -7.21 5.36 -4.08
CA MET A 141 -7.92 4.09 -4.18
C MET A 141 -7.30 3.14 -5.20
N ARG A 142 -6.89 3.67 -6.36
CA ARG A 142 -6.24 2.86 -7.40
C ARG A 142 -4.97 2.18 -6.87
N ALA A 143 -4.11 2.91 -6.17
CA ALA A 143 -2.90 2.36 -5.56
C ALA A 143 -3.23 1.21 -4.59
N LEU A 144 -4.22 1.37 -3.72
CA LEU A 144 -4.61 0.29 -2.80
C LEU A 144 -5.22 -0.91 -3.53
N ALA A 145 -6.06 -0.68 -4.54
CA ALA A 145 -6.64 -1.76 -5.35
C ALA A 145 -5.55 -2.54 -6.12
N PHE A 146 -4.56 -1.86 -6.68
CA PHE A 146 -3.41 -2.50 -7.35
C PHE A 146 -2.64 -3.36 -6.35
N HIS A 147 -2.39 -2.84 -5.14
CA HIS A 147 -1.66 -3.54 -4.08
C HIS A 147 -2.37 -4.82 -3.61
N GLU A 148 -3.66 -4.71 -3.27
CA GLU A 148 -4.40 -5.80 -2.60
C GLU A 148 -5.02 -6.81 -3.59
N ALA A 149 -5.35 -6.37 -4.81
CA ALA A 149 -6.02 -7.20 -5.79
C ALA A 149 -5.12 -7.47 -7.02
N ILE A 150 -5.47 -6.91 -8.18
CA ILE A 150 -4.74 -7.08 -9.43
C ILE A 150 -4.03 -5.76 -9.76
N PRO A 151 -2.70 -5.77 -10.03
CA PRO A 151 -1.83 -6.93 -10.22
C PRO A 151 -1.07 -7.42 -8.96
N GLY A 152 -1.40 -6.92 -7.78
CA GLY A 152 -0.68 -7.20 -6.53
C GLY A 152 -1.00 -8.55 -5.89
N HIS A 153 -1.45 -8.50 -4.63
CA HIS A 153 -1.55 -9.68 -3.76
C HIS A 153 -2.47 -10.76 -4.32
N HIS A 154 -3.61 -10.41 -4.91
CA HIS A 154 -4.51 -11.43 -5.45
C HIS A 154 -3.84 -12.21 -6.58
N LEU A 155 -3.25 -11.50 -7.55
CA LEU A 155 -2.55 -12.13 -8.68
C LEU A 155 -1.46 -13.08 -8.18
N GLN A 156 -0.56 -12.59 -7.33
CA GLN A 156 0.59 -13.35 -6.84
C GLN A 156 0.18 -14.54 -5.99
N ASN A 157 -0.76 -14.36 -5.07
CA ASN A 157 -1.16 -15.42 -4.15
C ASN A 157 -2.01 -16.49 -4.83
N ALA A 158 -2.97 -16.10 -5.66
CA ALA A 158 -3.82 -17.06 -6.38
C ALA A 158 -2.98 -17.92 -7.33
N LEU A 159 -2.07 -17.32 -8.12
CA LEU A 159 -1.17 -18.07 -8.99
C LEU A 159 -0.25 -19.03 -8.22
N ASN A 160 0.23 -18.63 -7.03
CA ASN A 160 1.05 -19.53 -6.19
C ASN A 160 0.24 -20.73 -5.68
N LEU A 161 -1.02 -20.51 -5.29
CA LEU A 161 -1.92 -21.56 -4.79
C LEU A 161 -2.34 -22.53 -5.90
N GLU A 162 -2.60 -22.02 -7.10
CA GLU A 162 -3.00 -22.79 -8.29
C GLU A 162 -1.83 -23.52 -8.97
N ASN A 163 -0.61 -23.41 -8.45
CA ASN A 163 0.55 -24.02 -9.07
C ASN A 163 0.71 -25.50 -8.71
N ASP A 164 0.05 -26.36 -9.49
CA ASP A 164 0.38 -27.76 -9.87
C ASP A 164 1.72 -28.31 -9.35
N ASN A 165 2.79 -27.62 -9.74
CA ASN A 165 4.15 -28.12 -9.64
C ASN A 165 4.81 -27.87 -8.26
N LEU A 166 4.13 -27.15 -7.37
CA LEU A 166 4.62 -26.84 -6.03
C LEU A 166 4.06 -27.79 -4.98
N SER A 167 4.88 -28.13 -3.98
CA SER A 167 4.42 -28.83 -2.78
C SER A 167 3.46 -27.95 -1.97
N LEU A 168 2.58 -28.58 -1.18
CA LEU A 168 1.68 -27.85 -0.27
C LEU A 168 2.42 -26.88 0.65
N TYR A 169 3.62 -27.23 1.11
CA TYR A 169 4.43 -26.31 1.91
C TYR A 169 4.83 -25.05 1.14
N ARG A 170 5.16 -25.13 -0.15
CA ARG A 170 5.48 -23.95 -0.97
C ARG A 170 4.25 -23.14 -1.36
N ARG A 171 3.08 -23.79 -1.46
CA ARG A 171 1.81 -23.11 -1.73
C ARG A 171 1.27 -22.37 -0.49
N PHE A 172 1.44 -22.92 0.71
CA PHE A 172 0.81 -22.42 1.95
C PHE A 172 1.75 -22.12 3.11
N GLY A 173 2.76 -22.95 3.33
CA GLY A 173 3.56 -22.96 4.56
C GLY A 173 4.80 -22.07 4.52
N TYR A 174 5.26 -21.69 3.33
CA TYR A 174 6.42 -20.83 3.12
C TYR A 174 6.01 -19.53 2.46
N TYR A 175 6.26 -18.42 3.16
CA TYR A 175 6.04 -17.07 2.67
C TYR A 175 7.13 -16.16 3.20
N THR A 176 7.64 -15.27 2.36
CA THR A 176 8.57 -14.22 2.79
C THR A 176 7.90 -12.87 2.61
N SER A 177 7.93 -12.06 3.67
CA SER A 177 7.31 -10.73 3.67
C SER A 177 7.86 -9.88 2.50
N ALA A 178 9.18 -9.90 2.27
CA ALA A 178 9.77 -9.16 1.15
C ALA A 178 9.26 -9.61 -0.22
N PHE A 179 8.99 -10.89 -0.45
CA PHE A 179 8.50 -11.34 -1.76
C PHE A 179 7.07 -10.86 -2.01
N GLY A 180 6.15 -11.08 -1.07
CA GLY A 180 4.75 -10.71 -1.31
C GLY A 180 4.47 -9.21 -1.16
N GLU A 181 5.03 -8.56 -0.12
CA GLU A 181 4.87 -7.11 0.08
C GLU A 181 5.67 -6.29 -0.94
N GLY A 182 6.85 -6.79 -1.33
CA GLY A 182 7.66 -6.21 -2.39
C GLY A 182 6.99 -6.35 -3.75
N TRP A 183 6.37 -7.51 -4.05
CA TRP A 183 5.56 -7.70 -5.25
C TRP A 183 4.39 -6.73 -5.30
N ALA A 184 3.59 -6.63 -4.24
CA ALA A 184 2.43 -5.75 -4.22
C ALA A 184 2.84 -4.29 -4.43
N LEU A 185 3.90 -3.83 -3.77
CA LEU A 185 4.43 -2.47 -3.98
C LEU A 185 5.02 -2.26 -5.39
N TYR A 186 5.71 -3.27 -5.94
CA TYR A 186 6.16 -3.25 -7.33
C TYR A 186 4.98 -3.13 -8.31
N SER A 187 3.90 -3.86 -8.04
CA SER A 187 2.70 -3.90 -8.89
C SER A 187 1.99 -2.54 -8.98
N GLU A 188 2.04 -1.73 -7.92
CA GLU A 188 1.53 -0.35 -7.95
C GLU A 188 2.30 0.51 -8.96
N ARG A 189 3.63 0.41 -8.95
CA ARG A 189 4.47 1.11 -9.93
C ARG A 189 4.28 0.56 -11.34
N LEU A 190 4.22 -0.76 -11.49
CA LEU A 190 3.96 -1.39 -12.78
C LEU A 190 2.64 -0.90 -13.39
N SER A 191 1.63 -0.64 -12.56
CA SER A 191 0.33 -0.13 -13.01
C SER A 191 0.43 1.24 -13.70
N LEU A 192 1.37 2.11 -13.29
CA LEU A 192 1.69 3.34 -14.03
C LEU A 192 2.33 3.04 -15.40
N GLU A 193 3.23 2.04 -15.45
CA GLU A 193 3.98 1.69 -16.66
C GLU A 193 3.09 1.02 -17.74
N ILE A 194 2.00 0.37 -17.33
CA ILE A 194 1.04 -0.29 -18.24
C ILE A 194 -0.22 0.54 -18.52
N GLY A 195 -0.28 1.79 -18.05
CA GLY A 195 -1.35 2.74 -18.36
C GLY A 195 -2.66 2.54 -17.58
N LEU A 196 -2.59 1.99 -16.36
CA LEU A 196 -3.75 1.82 -15.47
C LEU A 196 -4.05 3.05 -14.59
N ALA A 197 -3.14 4.02 -14.58
CA ALA A 197 -3.18 5.21 -13.74
C ALA A 197 -2.52 6.37 -14.49
N ASP A 198 -3.22 6.90 -15.49
CA ASP A 198 -2.72 7.93 -16.40
C ASP A 198 -2.93 9.37 -15.88
N ASP A 199 -3.78 9.57 -14.86
CA ASP A 199 -3.97 10.87 -14.24
C ASP A 199 -2.87 11.18 -13.22
N LEU A 200 -2.46 12.43 -13.15
CA LEU A 200 -1.46 12.92 -12.19
C LEU A 200 -1.89 12.71 -10.74
N PHE A 201 -3.20 12.72 -10.45
CA PHE A 201 -3.70 12.40 -9.11
C PHE A 201 -3.57 10.91 -8.78
N ASP A 202 -3.73 10.01 -9.75
CA ASP A 202 -3.51 8.58 -9.56
C ASP A 202 -2.02 8.30 -9.35
N GLU A 203 -1.13 8.96 -10.11
CA GLU A 203 0.32 8.88 -9.89
C GLU A 203 0.68 9.40 -8.48
N LEU A 204 0.07 10.48 -8.01
CA LEU A 204 0.24 10.95 -6.63
C LEU A 204 -0.21 9.91 -5.60
N GLY A 205 -1.31 9.18 -5.85
CA GLY A 205 -1.76 8.08 -5.00
C GLY A 205 -0.74 6.95 -4.91
N VAL A 206 -0.19 6.52 -6.04
CA VAL A 206 0.87 5.50 -6.10
C VAL A 206 2.15 5.98 -5.40
N LEU A 207 2.56 7.23 -5.63
CA LEU A 207 3.74 7.81 -4.99
C LEU A 207 3.55 8.04 -3.49
N GLN A 208 2.35 8.39 -3.03
CA GLN A 208 2.03 8.49 -1.61
C GLN A 208 2.19 7.11 -0.94
N SER A 209 1.62 6.07 -1.56
CA SER A 209 1.75 4.70 -1.11
C SER A 209 3.23 4.26 -1.05
N GLU A 210 4.01 4.56 -2.08
CA GLU A 210 5.44 4.28 -2.15
C GLU A 210 6.25 5.06 -1.10
N LEU A 211 5.97 6.35 -0.93
CA LEU A 211 6.61 7.23 0.05
C LEU A 211 6.40 6.70 1.46
N PHE A 212 5.18 6.27 1.79
CA PHE A 212 4.87 5.67 3.06
C PHE A 212 5.73 4.42 3.33
N ARG A 213 5.89 3.53 2.33
CA ARG A 213 6.78 2.35 2.46
C ARG A 213 8.27 2.71 2.48
N ALA A 214 8.70 3.81 1.87
CA ALA A 214 10.06 4.32 2.00
C ALA A 214 10.32 4.89 3.41
N VAL A 215 9.37 5.66 3.96
CA VAL A 215 9.41 6.18 5.32
C VAL A 215 9.48 5.05 6.34
N ARG A 216 8.77 3.93 6.11
CA ARG A 216 8.87 2.72 6.94
C ARG A 216 10.30 2.23 7.13
N LEU A 217 11.16 2.29 6.10
CA LEU A 217 12.57 1.94 6.23
C LEU A 217 13.28 2.84 7.25
N VAL A 218 13.01 4.15 7.18
CA VAL A 218 13.65 5.17 8.00
C VAL A 218 13.19 5.10 9.45
N VAL A 219 11.89 4.98 9.70
CA VAL A 219 11.36 4.98 11.09
C VAL A 219 11.61 3.66 11.81
N ASP A 220 11.55 2.51 11.13
CA ASP A 220 11.83 1.21 11.74
C ASP A 220 13.31 1.11 12.15
N THR A 221 14.23 1.42 11.23
CA THR A 221 15.67 1.49 11.56
C THR A 221 16.01 2.68 12.47
N GLY A 222 15.25 3.76 12.38
CA GLY A 222 15.32 4.93 13.26
C GLY A 222 15.15 4.52 14.72
N MET A 223 14.05 3.85 15.04
CA MET A 223 13.76 3.37 16.39
C MET A 223 14.71 2.24 16.80
N HIS A 224 14.86 1.20 15.96
CA HIS A 224 15.50 -0.06 16.37
C HIS A 224 17.02 -0.08 16.24
N PHE A 225 17.61 0.87 15.51
CA PHE A 225 19.07 0.97 15.35
C PHE A 225 19.62 2.36 15.71
N LYS A 226 19.02 3.44 15.21
CA LYS A 226 19.44 4.82 15.52
C LYS A 226 18.93 5.32 16.88
N ARG A 227 18.08 4.53 17.56
CA ARG A 227 17.51 4.79 18.90
C ARG A 227 16.60 6.01 18.98
N TRP A 228 15.88 6.30 17.90
CA TRP A 228 14.83 7.31 17.93
C TRP A 228 13.77 6.95 18.96
N THR A 229 13.21 7.96 19.62
CA THR A 229 12.00 7.80 20.43
C THR A 229 10.79 7.54 19.54
N ARG A 230 9.70 7.07 20.16
CA ARG A 230 8.40 6.93 19.48
C ARG A 230 7.98 8.26 18.86
N GLU A 231 8.13 9.35 19.59
CA GLU A 231 7.75 10.70 19.17
C GLU A 231 8.60 11.20 18.00
N GLU A 232 9.91 10.96 18.01
CA GLU A 232 10.80 11.32 16.88
C GLU A 232 10.40 10.56 15.59
N ALA A 233 10.03 9.28 15.71
CA ALA A 233 9.55 8.48 14.59
C ALA A 233 8.19 8.96 14.06
N MET A 234 7.28 9.35 14.96
CA MET A 234 5.98 9.92 14.59
C MET A 234 6.13 11.26 13.87
N ASP A 235 6.95 12.16 14.41
CA ASP A 235 7.20 13.48 13.83
C ASP A 235 7.82 13.35 12.43
N TYR A 236 8.78 12.43 12.27
CA TYR A 236 9.37 12.15 10.96
C TYR A 236 8.33 11.63 9.96
N MET A 237 7.53 10.63 10.34
CA MET A 237 6.52 10.05 9.45
C MET A 237 5.49 11.10 9.04
N LYS A 238 4.89 11.80 10.01
CA LYS A 238 3.91 12.85 9.76
C LYS A 238 4.45 13.95 8.85
N GLY A 239 5.67 14.41 9.11
CA GLY A 239 6.31 15.46 8.33
C GLY A 239 6.63 15.07 6.88
N LYS A 240 6.74 13.77 6.59
CA LYS A 240 7.02 13.28 5.22
C LYS A 240 5.76 12.87 4.47
N THR A 241 4.77 12.28 5.13
CA THR A 241 3.63 11.65 4.43
C THR A 241 2.36 12.49 4.42
N GLY A 242 2.18 13.42 5.38
CA GLY A 242 0.90 14.12 5.55
C GLY A 242 -0.22 13.21 6.10
N MET A 243 0.14 12.15 6.83
CA MET A 243 -0.81 11.30 7.55
C MET A 243 -1.29 11.96 8.84
N SER A 244 -2.48 11.57 9.30
CA SER A 244 -3.04 12.06 10.56
C SER A 244 -2.31 11.51 11.79
N ASP A 245 -2.46 12.15 12.94
CA ASP A 245 -1.86 11.69 14.20
C ASP A 245 -2.34 10.29 14.60
N THR A 246 -3.59 9.96 14.28
CA THR A 246 -4.16 8.64 14.55
C THR A 246 -3.50 7.56 13.70
N GLU A 247 -3.38 7.76 12.39
CA GLU A 247 -2.73 6.79 11.49
C GLU A 247 -1.25 6.61 11.84
N VAL A 248 -0.53 7.70 12.08
CA VAL A 248 0.88 7.67 12.45
C VAL A 248 1.08 6.94 13.78
N THR A 249 0.19 7.16 14.76
CA THR A 249 0.25 6.44 16.05
C THR A 249 0.11 4.93 15.85
N VAL A 250 -0.90 4.49 15.10
CA VAL A 250 -1.16 3.05 14.84
C VAL A 250 0.04 2.40 14.16
N GLU A 251 0.61 3.07 13.16
CA GLU A 251 1.76 2.54 12.41
C GLU A 251 3.05 2.50 13.24
N ILE A 252 3.41 3.57 13.95
CA ILE A 252 4.62 3.59 14.76
C ILE A 252 4.55 2.57 15.89
N GLU A 253 3.41 2.44 16.58
CA GLU A 253 3.23 1.45 17.64
C GLU A 253 3.30 0.01 17.11
N ARG A 254 2.76 -0.25 15.91
CA ARG A 254 2.94 -1.52 15.21
C ARG A 254 4.43 -1.82 14.99
N TYR A 255 5.22 -0.84 14.55
CA TYR A 255 6.64 -1.08 14.27
C TYR A 255 7.46 -1.30 15.54
N ILE A 256 7.05 -0.73 16.68
CA ILE A 256 7.68 -0.99 17.98
C ILE A 256 7.57 -2.48 18.35
N VAL A 257 6.39 -3.08 18.16
CA VAL A 257 6.14 -4.48 18.53
C VAL A 257 6.52 -5.49 17.44
N TRP A 258 6.78 -5.02 16.21
CA TRP A 258 7.10 -5.88 15.07
C TRP A 258 8.36 -5.42 14.30
N PRO A 259 9.54 -5.42 14.94
CA PRO A 259 10.76 -4.85 14.39
C PRO A 259 11.18 -5.51 13.07
N GLY A 260 11.45 -4.69 12.06
CA GLY A 260 11.97 -5.10 10.76
C GLY A 260 10.92 -5.58 9.75
N GLN A 261 9.66 -5.80 10.14
CA GLN A 261 8.61 -6.21 9.20
C GLN A 261 8.27 -5.06 8.24
N ALA A 262 8.21 -3.83 8.75
CA ALA A 262 7.97 -2.62 7.96
C ALA A 262 9.06 -2.40 6.89
N CYS A 263 10.27 -2.93 7.10
CA CYS A 263 11.35 -2.86 6.12
C CYS A 263 11.15 -3.77 4.90
N SER A 264 10.27 -4.77 4.98
CA SER A 264 10.13 -5.79 3.92
C SER A 264 9.56 -5.24 2.62
N TYR A 265 8.62 -4.30 2.70
CA TYR A 265 7.89 -3.75 1.56
C TYR A 265 8.85 -3.13 0.53
N LYS A 266 9.54 -2.05 0.93
CA LYS A 266 10.39 -1.30 0.01
C LYS A 266 11.69 -2.02 -0.32
N VAL A 267 12.25 -2.80 0.61
CA VAL A 267 13.43 -3.64 0.33
C VAL A 267 13.09 -4.79 -0.63
N GLY A 268 11.87 -5.34 -0.57
CA GLY A 268 11.44 -6.39 -1.49
C GLY A 268 11.10 -5.88 -2.90
N MET A 269 10.68 -4.62 -3.01
CA MET A 269 10.44 -3.96 -4.29
C MET A 269 11.73 -3.62 -5.05
N LEU A 270 12.81 -3.28 -4.32
CA LEU A 270 14.12 -2.90 -4.86
C LEU A 270 14.96 -4.11 -5.27
#